data_AF-A0A929V5G2-F1
#
_entry.id   AF-A0A929V5G2-F1
#
_cell.length_a   1.000
_cell.length_b   1.000
_cell.length_c   1.000
_cell.angle_alpha   90.00
_cell.angle_beta   90.00
_cell.angle_gamma   90.00
#
_symmetry.space_group_name_H-M   'P 1'
#
loop_
_entity.id
_entity.type
_entity.pdbx_description
1 polymer ?
#
loop_
_entity_poly.entity_id
_entity_poly.type
_entity_poly.pdbx_seq_one_letter_code
_entity_poly.pdbx_strand_id
1 'polypeptide(L)'
;MQNIKNFVKRIFVFSLILLGLFVVQSNNSYADTLYKNEITVRINKDGSADIENIMDYHPTKGTEYYIPINNLGKSEIINFNVSEITDSGEIPYESLSKWDVKKTRQQKAGKSGVVKTSNGYELCFGFGDYQRKTFKLSYRVTNFVKLLNDSDMVFWKFVNDDLEAPPQKVKVTITKEEGKFDNTNSKIWAFGNKGKIVFDNGNIVFESLTSLSRSNYVTVLIQINKGEFTTGEKISRNFSYYQDQAFQGSSYTKNTNNTGIAKKRKTVFPVKSIVRLIILIV
;
A
#
# COMPACT_ATOMS: atom_id res chain seq x y z
N MET A 1 -14.66 71.47 12.98
CA MET A 1 -13.54 70.96 12.14
C MET A 1 -12.65 69.92 12.83
N GLN A 2 -12.40 70.02 14.14
CA GLN A 2 -11.48 69.12 14.86
C GLN A 2 -12.01 67.68 15.02
N ASN A 3 -13.32 67.51 15.20
CA ASN A 3 -13.96 66.19 15.28
C ASN A 3 -13.91 65.40 13.96
N ILE A 4 -13.99 66.10 12.81
CA ILE A 4 -13.88 65.47 11.48
C ILE A 4 -12.44 64.99 11.23
N LYS A 5 -11.43 65.78 11.62
CA LYS A 5 -10.02 65.37 11.53
C LYS A 5 -9.70 64.13 12.38
N ASN A 6 -10.29 64.02 13.58
CA ASN A 6 -10.14 62.85 14.44
C ASN A 6 -10.89 61.61 13.93
N PHE A 7 -12.05 61.80 13.29
CA PHE A 7 -12.82 60.74 12.64
C PHE A 7 -12.09 60.17 11.41
N VAL A 8 -11.54 61.03 10.55
CA VAL A 8 -10.75 60.62 9.37
C VAL A 8 -9.45 59.93 9.80
N LYS A 9 -8.75 60.40 10.84
CA LYS A 9 -7.58 59.70 11.41
C LYS A 9 -7.94 58.30 11.93
N ARG A 10 -9.08 58.14 12.59
CA ARG A 10 -9.55 56.82 13.08
C ARG A 10 -9.91 55.88 11.94
N ILE A 11 -10.53 56.36 10.87
CA ILE A 11 -10.81 55.58 9.66
C ILE A 11 -9.51 55.16 8.96
N PHE A 12 -8.53 56.05 8.87
CA PHE A 12 -7.24 55.75 8.24
C PHE A 12 -6.43 54.70 9.02
N VAL A 13 -6.44 54.77 10.36
CA VAL A 13 -5.81 53.76 11.25
C VAL A 13 -6.55 52.42 11.16
N PHE A 14 -7.88 52.43 11.13
CA PHE A 14 -8.66 51.20 10.91
C PHE A 14 -8.41 50.57 9.53
N SER A 15 -8.25 51.38 8.49
CA SER A 15 -7.94 50.92 7.13
C SER A 15 -6.55 50.29 7.01
N LEU A 16 -5.53 50.86 7.68
CA LEU A 16 -4.18 50.29 7.75
C LEU A 16 -4.13 48.97 8.53
N ILE A 17 -4.94 48.83 9.59
CA ILE A 17 -5.07 47.56 10.34
C ILE A 17 -5.82 46.51 9.52
N LEU A 18 -6.84 46.91 8.74
CA LEU A 18 -7.57 46.01 7.84
C LEU A 18 -6.70 45.53 6.66
N LEU A 19 -5.83 46.38 6.11
CA LEU A 19 -4.88 45.99 5.07
C LEU A 19 -3.80 45.01 5.60
N GLY A 20 -3.42 45.13 6.87
CA GLY A 20 -2.48 44.19 7.53
C GLY A 20 -3.04 42.78 7.71
N LEU A 21 -4.38 42.63 7.77
CA LEU A 21 -5.05 41.32 7.86
C LEU A 21 -5.15 40.57 6.53
N PHE A 22 -4.84 41.22 5.39
CA PHE A 22 -4.81 40.56 4.07
C PHE A 22 -3.44 39.99 3.70
N VAL A 23 -2.42 40.16 4.55
CA VAL A 23 -1.12 39.47 4.40
C VAL A 23 -1.10 38.23 5.30
N VAL A 24 -2.18 37.44 5.29
CA VAL A 24 -2.04 36.03 5.65
C VAL A 24 -1.39 35.40 4.43
N GLN A 25 -0.06 35.23 4.46
CA GLN A 25 0.58 34.32 3.53
C GLN A 25 -0.19 33.01 3.64
N SER A 26 -0.93 32.67 2.59
CA SER A 26 -1.47 31.33 2.45
C SER A 26 -0.26 30.42 2.44
N ASN A 27 0.06 29.84 3.60
CA ASN A 27 0.97 28.72 3.66
C ASN A 27 0.27 27.64 2.84
N ASN A 28 0.63 27.55 1.56
CA ASN A 28 0.29 26.41 0.74
C ASN A 28 0.89 25.22 1.49
N SER A 29 0.05 24.54 2.25
CA SER A 29 0.36 23.25 2.84
C SER A 29 0.46 22.29 1.66
N TYR A 30 1.62 22.28 0.99
CA TYR A 30 1.90 21.27 -0.01
C TYR A 30 1.86 19.93 0.72
N ALA A 31 0.97 19.04 0.28
CA ALA A 31 0.94 17.67 0.76
C ALA A 31 1.91 16.84 -0.07
N ASP A 32 2.55 15.87 0.58
CA ASP A 32 3.26 14.79 -0.10
C ASP A 32 2.38 14.20 -1.22
N THR A 33 2.98 13.92 -2.36
CA THR A 33 2.26 13.36 -3.51
C THR A 33 2.97 12.12 -4.05
N LEU A 34 2.27 10.98 -4.04
CA LEU A 34 2.69 9.76 -4.71
C LEU A 34 1.92 9.66 -6.04
N TYR A 35 2.54 10.10 -7.13
CA TYR A 35 1.91 10.16 -8.45
C TYR A 35 1.66 8.77 -9.04
N LYS A 36 2.61 7.85 -8.83
CA LYS A 36 2.55 6.50 -9.38
C LYS A 36 3.24 5.52 -8.44
N ASN A 37 2.64 4.34 -8.29
CA ASN A 37 3.26 3.17 -7.70
C ASN A 37 3.03 1.97 -8.63
N GLU A 38 4.07 1.57 -9.36
CA GLU A 38 4.05 0.39 -10.23
C GLU A 38 4.79 -0.75 -9.56
N ILE A 39 4.08 -1.85 -9.35
CA ILE A 39 4.53 -2.98 -8.55
C ILE A 39 4.62 -4.18 -9.48
N THR A 40 5.80 -4.78 -9.53
CA THR A 40 6.01 -6.07 -10.22
C THR A 40 6.34 -7.13 -9.20
N VAL A 41 5.77 -8.31 -9.41
CA VAL A 41 5.91 -9.46 -8.52
C VAL A 41 6.26 -10.65 -9.38
N ARG A 42 7.42 -11.25 -9.14
CA ARG A 42 7.82 -12.51 -9.73
C ARG A 42 7.74 -13.59 -8.68
N ILE A 43 6.79 -14.50 -8.81
CA ILE A 43 6.70 -15.68 -7.94
C ILE A 43 7.72 -16.70 -8.43
N ASN A 44 8.64 -17.06 -7.55
CA ASN A 44 9.74 -17.98 -7.83
C ASN A 44 9.28 -19.43 -7.70
N LYS A 45 10.03 -20.35 -8.29
CA LYS A 45 9.74 -21.80 -8.23
C LYS A 45 9.61 -22.33 -6.80
N ASP A 46 10.34 -21.73 -5.86
CA ASP A 46 10.33 -22.11 -4.44
C ASP A 46 9.16 -21.50 -3.63
N GLY A 47 8.20 -20.85 -4.30
CA GLY A 47 7.06 -20.20 -3.66
C GLY A 47 7.39 -18.89 -2.94
N SER A 48 8.65 -18.42 -2.98
CA SER A 48 9.00 -17.03 -2.63
C SER A 48 8.58 -16.06 -3.73
N ALA A 49 8.62 -14.76 -3.47
CA ALA A 49 8.43 -13.76 -4.50
C ALA A 49 9.46 -12.64 -4.41
N ASP A 50 10.00 -12.24 -5.56
CA ASP A 50 10.75 -11.01 -5.71
C ASP A 50 9.77 -9.89 -6.10
N ILE A 51 9.76 -8.81 -5.33
CA ILE A 51 8.87 -7.67 -5.50
C ILE A 51 9.69 -6.42 -5.79
N GLU A 52 9.27 -5.67 -6.80
CA GLU A 52 9.82 -4.37 -7.14
C GLU A 52 8.72 -3.31 -7.21
N ASN A 53 8.94 -2.16 -6.57
CA ASN A 53 8.06 -1.00 -6.64
C ASN A 53 8.79 0.17 -7.30
N ILE A 54 8.26 0.71 -8.40
CA ILE A 54 8.66 1.98 -8.99
C ILE A 54 7.70 3.07 -8.50
N MET A 55 8.23 3.97 -7.68
CA MET A 55 7.48 5.02 -6.98
C MET A 55 7.87 6.40 -7.49
N ASP A 56 6.92 7.14 -8.07
CA ASP A 56 7.08 8.54 -8.46
C ASP A 56 6.50 9.43 -7.35
N TYR A 57 7.37 10.05 -6.56
CA TYR A 57 7.03 10.64 -5.27
C TYR A 57 7.63 12.03 -5.08
N HIS A 58 6.84 12.94 -4.53
CA HIS A 58 7.26 14.28 -4.11
C HIS A 58 6.92 14.47 -2.61
N PRO A 59 7.91 14.42 -1.71
CA PRO A 59 7.74 14.77 -0.31
C PRO A 59 7.81 16.29 -0.11
N THR A 60 7.03 16.81 0.83
CA THR A 60 7.02 18.23 1.22
C THR A 60 7.40 18.43 2.69
N LYS A 61 7.38 17.34 3.47
CA LYS A 61 7.73 17.28 4.90
C LYS A 61 8.32 15.90 5.25
N GLY A 62 8.75 15.75 6.50
CA GLY A 62 9.27 14.47 7.01
C GLY A 62 10.72 14.20 6.62
N THR A 63 11.21 13.02 6.99
CA THR A 63 12.61 12.63 6.77
C THR A 63 12.80 11.31 6.01
N GLU A 64 11.73 10.53 5.85
CA GLU A 64 11.71 9.22 5.18
C GLU A 64 10.34 8.88 4.64
N TYR A 65 10.30 7.90 3.74
CA TYR A 65 9.12 7.10 3.46
C TYR A 65 9.25 5.74 4.15
N TYR A 66 8.15 5.18 4.64
CA TYR A 66 8.11 3.84 5.22
C TYR A 66 6.92 3.03 4.71
N ILE A 67 7.13 1.73 4.52
CA ILE A 67 6.11 0.77 4.08
C ILE A 67 5.96 -0.29 5.16
N PRO A 68 4.87 -0.24 5.96
CA PRO A 68 4.52 -1.31 6.88
C PRO A 68 4.14 -2.58 6.10
N ILE A 69 4.68 -3.73 6.49
CA ILE A 69 4.31 -5.04 5.97
C ILE A 69 4.02 -5.95 7.16
N ASN A 70 2.75 -6.30 7.32
CA ASN A 70 2.23 -7.06 8.47
C ASN A 70 1.56 -8.36 8.01
N ASN A 71 1.08 -9.16 8.97
CA ASN A 71 0.30 -10.40 8.73
C ASN A 71 1.04 -11.45 7.89
N LEU A 72 2.34 -11.63 8.16
CA LEU A 72 3.23 -12.43 7.32
C LEU A 72 3.15 -13.95 7.56
N GLY A 73 2.57 -14.40 8.67
CA GLY A 73 2.68 -15.81 9.08
C GLY A 73 4.16 -16.18 9.23
N LYS A 74 4.63 -17.19 8.47
CA LYS A 74 6.06 -17.57 8.41
C LYS A 74 6.85 -16.86 7.31
N SER A 75 6.26 -15.88 6.63
CA SER A 75 7.00 -15.09 5.62
C SER A 75 7.98 -14.13 6.27
N GLU A 76 9.13 -13.99 5.64
CA GLU A 76 10.17 -13.03 6.00
C GLU A 76 10.43 -12.10 4.82
N ILE A 77 10.78 -10.86 5.14
CA ILE A 77 11.27 -9.90 4.14
C ILE A 77 12.78 -9.91 4.19
N ILE A 78 13.41 -10.20 3.05
CA ILE A 78 14.87 -10.24 2.91
C ILE A 78 15.31 -9.44 1.69
N ASN A 79 16.60 -9.08 1.66
CA ASN A 79 17.24 -8.39 0.53
C ASN A 79 16.54 -7.08 0.12
N PHE A 80 16.09 -6.29 1.12
CA PHE A 80 15.52 -4.97 0.85
C PHE A 80 16.60 -4.00 0.35
N ASN A 81 16.37 -3.42 -0.82
CA ASN A 81 17.23 -2.42 -1.44
C ASN A 81 16.39 -1.28 -2.03
N VAL A 82 17.02 -0.11 -2.15
CA VAL A 82 16.42 1.08 -2.75
C VAL A 82 17.43 1.72 -3.70
N SER A 83 16.96 2.21 -4.84
CA SER A 83 17.70 3.12 -5.71
C SER A 83 16.84 4.31 -6.11
N GLU A 84 17.50 5.42 -6.43
CA GLU A 84 16.88 6.57 -7.09
C GLU A 84 17.12 6.46 -8.60
N ILE A 85 16.06 6.53 -9.40
CA ILE A 85 16.14 6.52 -10.86
C ILE A 85 16.27 7.96 -11.34
N THR A 86 17.32 8.22 -12.11
CA THR A 86 17.65 9.51 -12.71
C THR A 86 17.87 9.37 -14.21
N ASP A 87 17.98 10.49 -14.92
CA ASP A 87 18.28 10.49 -16.37
C ASP A 87 19.65 9.85 -16.69
N SER A 88 20.58 9.84 -15.73
CA SER A 88 21.91 9.23 -15.88
C SER A 88 21.98 7.77 -15.40
N GLY A 89 20.88 7.21 -14.89
CA GLY A 89 20.80 5.82 -14.43
C GLY A 89 20.28 5.67 -12.99
N GLU A 90 20.45 4.47 -12.43
CA GLU A 90 20.06 4.13 -11.05
C GLU A 90 21.18 4.43 -10.06
N ILE A 91 20.87 5.21 -9.01
CA ILE A 91 21.79 5.51 -7.90
C ILE A 91 21.37 4.65 -6.69
N PRO A 92 22.14 3.61 -6.32
CA PRO A 92 21.79 2.74 -5.20
C PRO A 92 21.94 3.49 -3.87
N TYR A 93 21.01 3.24 -2.95
CA TYR A 93 21.05 3.77 -1.59
C TYR A 93 21.88 2.85 -0.68
N GLU A 94 22.53 3.43 0.33
CA GLU A 94 23.26 2.68 1.35
C GLU A 94 22.28 1.91 2.25
N SER A 95 22.30 0.58 2.20
CA SER A 95 21.50 -0.28 3.07
C SER A 95 22.09 -0.36 4.48
N LEU A 96 21.36 0.13 5.47
CA LEU A 96 21.75 0.13 6.88
C LEU A 96 21.28 -1.12 7.60
N SER A 97 22.15 -1.70 8.44
CA SER A 97 21.79 -2.83 9.32
C SER A 97 20.83 -2.45 10.44
N LYS A 98 20.79 -1.16 10.81
CA LYS A 98 19.87 -0.60 11.80
C LYS A 98 19.35 0.75 11.33
N TRP A 99 18.03 0.85 11.16
CA TRP A 99 17.35 2.10 10.87
C TRP A 99 17.09 2.89 12.16
N ASP A 100 17.43 4.17 12.19
CA ASP A 100 17.18 5.07 13.33
C ASP A 100 16.19 6.16 12.92
N VAL A 101 14.97 6.03 13.43
CA VAL A 101 13.85 6.95 13.14
C VAL A 101 14.07 8.36 13.67
N LYS A 102 15.03 8.60 14.58
CA LYS A 102 15.30 9.93 15.15
C LYS A 102 16.32 10.74 14.35
N LYS A 103 16.99 10.13 13.37
CA LYS A 103 17.98 10.84 12.53
C LYS A 103 17.33 11.91 11.66
N THR A 104 18.10 12.96 11.35
CA THR A 104 17.65 14.05 10.49
C THR A 104 17.50 13.61 9.04
N ARG A 105 16.81 14.43 8.23
CA ARG A 105 16.63 14.20 6.79
C ARG A 105 17.96 13.99 6.09
N GLN A 106 18.94 14.86 6.34
CA GLN A 106 20.27 14.81 5.71
C GLN A 106 21.03 13.54 6.09
N GLN A 107 20.84 13.03 7.32
CA GLN A 107 21.49 11.81 7.77
C GLN A 107 20.86 10.54 7.19
N LYS A 108 19.57 10.59 6.83
CA LYS A 108 18.82 9.48 6.21
C LYS A 108 18.87 9.51 4.67
N ALA A 109 19.14 10.66 4.07
CA ALA A 109 19.20 10.86 2.63
C ALA A 109 20.13 9.84 1.95
N GLY A 110 19.64 9.17 0.91
CA GLY A 110 20.43 8.18 0.17
C GLY A 110 20.67 6.87 0.95
N LYS A 111 19.87 6.60 1.98
CA LYS A 111 19.96 5.38 2.80
C LYS A 111 18.63 4.67 2.90
N SER A 112 18.70 3.35 3.08
CA SER A 112 17.55 2.50 3.32
C SER A 112 17.80 1.59 4.52
N GLY A 113 16.75 0.97 5.05
CA GLY A 113 16.86 0.01 6.13
C GLY A 113 15.54 -0.62 6.47
N VAL A 114 15.60 -1.67 7.28
CA VAL A 114 14.43 -2.42 7.73
C VAL A 114 14.29 -2.32 9.24
N VAL A 115 13.10 -1.98 9.72
CA VAL A 115 12.74 -2.06 11.14
C VAL A 115 11.89 -3.30 11.35
N LYS A 116 12.27 -4.18 12.28
CA LYS A 116 11.41 -5.27 12.75
C LYS A 116 10.46 -4.74 13.82
N THR A 117 9.17 -4.97 13.66
CA THR A 117 8.13 -4.60 14.64
C THR A 117 7.50 -5.85 15.25
N SER A 118 6.63 -5.68 16.25
CA SER A 118 5.85 -6.82 16.78
C SER A 118 4.87 -7.41 15.77
N ASN A 119 4.52 -6.64 14.72
CA ASN A 119 3.47 -6.99 13.77
C ASN A 119 4.01 -7.37 12.37
N GLY A 120 5.32 -7.23 12.16
CA GLY A 120 5.98 -7.50 10.89
C GLY A 120 7.22 -6.63 10.67
N TYR A 121 7.27 -5.93 9.54
CA TYR A 121 8.42 -5.12 9.12
C TYR A 121 7.97 -3.72 8.71
N GLU A 122 8.86 -2.74 8.83
CA GLU A 122 8.75 -1.46 8.14
C GLU A 122 9.96 -1.30 7.23
N LEU A 123 9.71 -1.17 5.93
CA LEU A 123 10.75 -0.89 4.94
C LEU A 123 10.91 0.63 4.83
N CYS A 124 12.07 1.16 5.18
CA CYS A 124 12.29 2.60 5.30
C CYS A 124 13.39 3.10 4.34
N PHE A 125 13.20 4.29 3.79
CA PHE A 125 14.28 4.99 3.06
C PHE A 125 14.16 6.50 3.18
N GLY A 126 15.30 7.18 3.25
CA GLY A 126 15.37 8.64 3.33
C GLY A 126 15.37 9.26 1.93
N PHE A 127 14.26 9.89 1.55
CA PHE A 127 14.09 10.50 0.23
C PHE A 127 15.01 11.71 -0.05
N GLY A 128 15.63 12.27 1.01
CA GLY A 128 16.53 13.41 0.90
C GLY A 128 15.79 14.73 0.74
N ASP A 129 16.15 15.53 -0.26
CA ASP A 129 15.52 16.84 -0.47
C ASP A 129 14.06 16.74 -0.89
N TYR A 130 13.29 17.80 -0.60
CA TYR A 130 11.87 17.94 -0.96
C TYR A 130 11.72 18.23 -2.45
N GLN A 131 12.01 17.22 -3.27
CA GLN A 131 11.97 17.25 -4.72
C GLN A 131 11.24 16.00 -5.22
N ARG A 132 10.58 16.13 -6.37
CA ARG A 132 9.96 14.97 -7.02
C ARG A 132 11.07 14.06 -7.54
N LYS A 133 11.02 12.79 -7.16
CA LYS A 133 12.00 11.76 -7.54
C LYS A 133 11.29 10.47 -7.89
N THR A 134 11.98 9.61 -8.64
CA THR A 134 11.54 8.24 -8.88
C THR A 134 12.42 7.31 -8.07
N PHE A 135 11.81 6.46 -7.24
CA PHE A 135 12.50 5.45 -6.44
C PHE A 135 12.15 4.06 -6.94
N LYS A 136 13.13 3.17 -6.91
CA LYS A 136 12.95 1.73 -7.11
C LYS A 136 13.25 1.02 -5.80
N LEU A 137 12.25 0.33 -5.27
CA LEU A 137 12.39 -0.49 -4.08
C LEU A 137 12.33 -1.95 -4.51
N SER A 138 13.24 -2.79 -4.03
CA SER A 138 13.20 -4.23 -4.29
C SER A 138 13.39 -5.02 -3.01
N TYR A 139 12.69 -6.14 -2.89
CA TYR A 139 12.81 -7.07 -1.76
C TYR A 139 12.25 -8.44 -2.13
N ARG A 140 12.66 -9.47 -1.37
CA ARG A 140 12.12 -10.83 -1.46
C ARG A 140 11.22 -11.11 -0.28
N VAL A 141 10.08 -11.72 -0.55
CA VAL A 141 9.19 -12.32 0.45
C VAL A 141 9.34 -13.83 0.43
N THR A 142 9.80 -14.43 1.53
CA THR A 142 9.83 -15.89 1.66
C THR A 142 8.43 -16.44 1.93
N ASN A 143 8.17 -17.70 1.58
CA ASN A 143 6.85 -18.34 1.81
C ASN A 143 5.67 -17.49 1.29
N PHE A 144 5.84 -16.79 0.16
CA PHE A 144 4.83 -15.88 -0.38
C PHE A 144 3.58 -16.63 -0.81
N VAL A 145 3.77 -17.78 -1.46
CA VAL A 145 2.73 -18.76 -1.72
C VAL A 145 2.45 -19.56 -0.46
N LYS A 146 1.15 -19.68 -0.12
CA LYS A 146 0.64 -20.51 0.98
C LYS A 146 0.03 -21.79 0.40
N LEU A 147 0.42 -22.94 0.96
CA LEU A 147 -0.05 -24.26 0.53
C LEU A 147 -1.24 -24.65 1.40
N LEU A 148 -2.45 -24.55 0.86
CA LEU A 148 -3.70 -24.91 1.54
C LEU A 148 -4.03 -26.39 1.33
N ASN A 149 -5.10 -26.88 1.96
CA ASN A 149 -5.51 -28.28 1.79
C ASN A 149 -5.99 -28.59 0.36
N ASP A 150 -6.68 -27.63 -0.28
CA ASP A 150 -7.41 -27.80 -1.54
C ASP A 150 -6.87 -26.92 -2.68
N SER A 151 -5.94 -26.01 -2.40
CA SER A 151 -5.33 -25.13 -3.41
C SER A 151 -3.96 -24.64 -2.94
N ASP A 152 -3.27 -23.93 -3.81
CA ASP A 152 -2.23 -22.99 -3.39
C ASP A 152 -2.83 -21.57 -3.42
N MET A 153 -2.24 -20.62 -2.68
CA MET A 153 -2.82 -19.31 -2.49
C MET A 153 -1.76 -18.21 -2.40
N VAL A 154 -2.05 -17.08 -3.03
CA VAL A 154 -1.43 -15.80 -2.71
C VAL A 154 -2.50 -14.89 -2.12
N PHE A 155 -2.21 -14.27 -0.98
CA PHE A 155 -3.09 -13.27 -0.39
C PHE A 155 -2.22 -12.14 0.19
N TRP A 156 -2.12 -11.03 -0.55
CA TRP A 156 -1.14 -9.99 -0.24
C TRP A 156 -1.69 -8.58 -0.41
N LYS A 157 -1.36 -7.70 0.54
CA LYS A 157 -1.66 -6.25 0.48
C LYS A 157 -0.46 -5.51 -0.10
N PHE A 158 -0.57 -5.10 -1.37
CA PHE A 158 0.49 -4.40 -2.11
C PHE A 158 0.54 -2.90 -1.85
N VAL A 159 -0.60 -2.28 -1.55
CA VAL A 159 -0.69 -0.87 -1.16
C VAL A 159 -1.50 -0.78 0.12
N ASN A 160 -0.94 -0.15 1.14
CA ASN A 160 -1.60 0.05 2.42
C ASN A 160 -2.66 1.17 2.35
N ASP A 161 -3.65 1.03 3.21
CA ASP A 161 -4.52 2.10 3.65
C ASP A 161 -3.79 3.05 4.62
N ASP A 162 -4.40 4.18 4.90
CA ASP A 162 -3.94 5.24 5.80
C ASP A 162 -2.58 5.88 5.45
N LEU A 163 -2.10 5.69 4.22
CA LEU A 163 -0.92 6.37 3.70
C LEU A 163 -1.08 7.89 3.78
N GLU A 164 -0.01 8.59 4.17
CA GLU A 164 0.01 10.06 4.16
C GLU A 164 -0.22 10.60 2.75
N ALA A 165 0.39 9.96 1.76
CA ALA A 165 0.21 10.21 0.34
C ALA A 165 -0.30 8.94 -0.37
N PRO A 166 -1.63 8.73 -0.48
CA PRO A 166 -2.20 7.65 -1.27
C PRO A 166 -1.81 7.79 -2.75
N PRO A 167 -1.45 6.68 -3.45
CA PRO A 167 -1.04 6.77 -4.85
C PRO A 167 -2.15 7.26 -5.78
N GLN A 168 -1.83 8.17 -6.70
CA GLN A 168 -2.77 8.59 -7.75
C GLN A 168 -2.98 7.51 -8.81
N LYS A 169 -1.97 6.67 -9.07
CA LYS A 169 -2.04 5.53 -9.98
C LYS A 169 -1.33 4.33 -9.38
N VAL A 170 -1.98 3.17 -9.43
CA VAL A 170 -1.40 1.89 -9.04
C VAL A 170 -1.52 0.90 -10.18
N LYS A 171 -0.43 0.20 -10.47
CA LYS A 171 -0.41 -0.99 -11.32
C LYS A 171 0.30 -2.10 -10.57
N VAL A 172 -0.29 -3.29 -10.54
CA VAL A 172 0.35 -4.50 -10.00
C VAL A 172 0.40 -5.55 -11.10
N THR A 173 1.59 -6.03 -11.42
CA THR A 173 1.80 -7.11 -12.40
C THR A 173 2.41 -8.30 -11.67
N ILE A 174 1.71 -9.43 -11.66
CA ILE A 174 2.15 -10.66 -11.00
C ILE A 174 2.44 -11.71 -12.07
N THR A 175 3.66 -12.22 -12.04
CA THR A 175 4.16 -13.27 -12.91
C THR A 175 4.63 -14.45 -12.08
N LYS A 176 4.86 -15.59 -12.73
CA LYS A 176 5.56 -16.73 -12.13
C LYS A 176 6.75 -17.11 -13.00
N GLU A 177 7.82 -17.56 -12.36
CA GLU A 177 9.07 -17.97 -13.01
C GLU A 177 8.85 -19.08 -14.04
N GLU A 178 8.00 -20.06 -13.72
CA GLU A 178 7.65 -21.17 -14.59
C GLU A 178 6.13 -21.17 -14.90
N GLY A 179 5.79 -21.24 -16.19
CA GLY A 179 4.41 -21.31 -16.66
C GLY A 179 3.71 -19.95 -16.79
N LYS A 180 2.38 -19.98 -16.88
CA LYS A 180 1.52 -18.80 -17.09
C LYS A 180 0.28 -18.85 -16.20
N PHE A 181 -0.28 -17.69 -15.88
CA PHE A 181 -1.58 -17.55 -15.24
C PHE A 181 -2.71 -17.44 -16.26
N ASP A 182 -3.77 -18.21 -16.05
CA ASP A 182 -5.03 -18.08 -16.79
C ASP A 182 -6.21 -18.57 -15.95
N ASN A 183 -7.41 -18.54 -16.54
CA ASN A 183 -8.65 -18.92 -15.86
C ASN A 183 -8.83 -20.45 -15.68
N THR A 184 -7.94 -21.27 -16.25
CA THR A 184 -7.96 -22.73 -16.08
C THR A 184 -7.14 -23.18 -14.88
N ASN A 185 -6.13 -22.40 -14.50
CA ASN A 185 -5.26 -22.71 -13.37
C ASN A 185 -5.42 -21.81 -12.15
N SER A 186 -6.10 -20.67 -12.31
CA SER A 186 -6.21 -19.69 -11.24
C SER A 186 -7.54 -18.95 -11.21
N LYS A 187 -7.87 -18.41 -10.05
CA LYS A 187 -8.95 -17.41 -9.86
C LYS A 187 -8.39 -16.21 -9.11
N ILE A 188 -8.83 -15.02 -9.49
CA ILE A 188 -8.22 -13.75 -9.06
C ILE A 188 -9.26 -12.75 -8.55
N TRP A 189 -8.91 -12.04 -7.49
CA TRP A 189 -9.70 -10.95 -6.90
C TRP A 189 -8.80 -9.82 -6.43
N ALA A 190 -9.31 -8.59 -6.46
CA ALA A 190 -8.66 -7.42 -5.90
C ALA A 190 -9.62 -6.63 -5.01
N PHE A 191 -9.13 -6.09 -3.90
CA PHE A 191 -9.94 -5.46 -2.85
C PHE A 191 -9.36 -4.10 -2.43
N GLY A 192 -10.23 -3.24 -1.89
CA GLY A 192 -9.86 -2.01 -1.18
C GLY A 192 -9.95 -0.73 -2.01
N ASN A 193 -10.16 -0.82 -3.33
CA ASN A 193 -10.25 0.34 -4.20
C ASN A 193 -11.13 0.07 -5.46
N LYS A 194 -11.37 1.12 -6.25
CA LYS A 194 -11.93 1.00 -7.60
C LYS A 194 -10.80 0.66 -8.58
N GLY A 195 -10.70 -0.61 -8.95
CA GLY A 195 -9.70 -1.12 -9.88
C GLY A 195 -10.24 -2.25 -10.74
N LYS A 196 -9.42 -2.71 -11.68
CA LYS A 196 -9.69 -3.87 -12.53
C LYS A 196 -8.53 -4.84 -12.41
N ILE A 197 -8.82 -6.12 -12.21
CA ILE A 197 -7.84 -7.21 -12.23
C ILE A 197 -8.21 -8.20 -13.35
N VAL A 198 -7.23 -8.60 -14.15
CA VAL A 198 -7.41 -9.50 -15.30
C VAL A 198 -6.22 -10.45 -15.46
N PHE A 199 -6.44 -11.53 -16.21
CA PHE A 199 -5.36 -12.25 -16.87
C PHE A 199 -4.98 -11.52 -18.16
N ASP A 200 -3.69 -11.26 -18.35
CA ASP A 200 -3.17 -10.61 -19.56
C ASP A 200 -1.84 -11.26 -19.96
N ASN A 201 -1.81 -11.88 -21.14
CA ASN A 201 -0.63 -12.54 -21.72
C ASN A 201 0.11 -13.52 -20.77
N GLY A 202 -0.63 -14.25 -19.94
CA GLY A 202 -0.06 -15.20 -18.98
C GLY A 202 0.34 -14.59 -17.63
N ASN A 203 0.03 -13.31 -17.41
CA ASN A 203 0.25 -12.60 -16.14
C ASN A 203 -1.09 -12.27 -15.48
N ILE A 204 -1.05 -11.90 -14.21
CA ILE A 204 -2.17 -11.24 -13.52
C ILE A 204 -1.86 -9.76 -13.43
N VAL A 205 -2.73 -8.92 -13.99
CA VAL A 205 -2.54 -7.47 -14.01
C VAL A 205 -3.72 -6.79 -13.31
N PHE A 206 -3.39 -5.98 -12.31
CA PHE A 206 -4.32 -5.08 -11.66
C PHE A 206 -3.97 -3.63 -11.99
N GLU A 207 -4.98 -2.81 -12.27
CA GLU A 207 -4.85 -1.36 -12.46
C GLU A 207 -5.93 -0.61 -11.68
N SER A 208 -5.54 0.44 -10.97
CA SER A 208 -6.48 1.38 -10.35
C SER A 208 -7.19 2.20 -11.43
N LEU A 209 -8.52 2.31 -11.35
CA LEU A 209 -9.30 3.14 -12.29
C LEU A 209 -9.43 4.59 -11.84
N THR A 210 -9.18 4.86 -10.56
CA THR A 210 -9.18 6.19 -9.96
C THR A 210 -8.01 6.32 -8.99
N SER A 211 -7.60 7.55 -8.69
CA SER A 211 -6.69 7.84 -7.57
C SER A 211 -7.21 7.21 -6.27
N LEU A 212 -6.28 6.69 -5.47
CA LEU A 212 -6.62 6.16 -4.15
C LEU A 212 -6.83 7.31 -3.17
N SER A 213 -7.71 7.10 -2.19
CA SER A 213 -7.83 7.92 -0.98
C SER A 213 -7.18 7.23 0.20
N ARG A 214 -7.11 7.89 1.36
CA ARG A 214 -6.55 7.31 2.60
C ARG A 214 -7.27 6.03 3.05
N SER A 215 -8.56 5.90 2.77
CA SER A 215 -9.31 4.68 3.11
C SER A 215 -9.12 3.55 2.08
N ASN A 216 -8.40 3.79 0.98
CA ASN A 216 -8.17 2.78 -0.04
C ASN A 216 -6.87 2.03 0.21
N TYR A 217 -6.89 0.75 -0.14
CA TYR A 217 -5.75 -0.15 -0.18
C TYR A 217 -5.83 -1.01 -1.44
N VAL A 218 -4.77 -1.74 -1.76
CA VAL A 218 -4.77 -2.75 -2.82
C VAL A 218 -4.35 -4.08 -2.23
N THR A 219 -5.29 -5.01 -2.14
CA THR A 219 -5.03 -6.39 -1.75
C THR A 219 -5.45 -7.32 -2.87
N VAL A 220 -4.60 -8.29 -3.21
CA VAL A 220 -4.90 -9.30 -4.23
C VAL A 220 -4.99 -10.67 -3.57
N LEU A 221 -6.04 -11.41 -3.93
CA LEU A 221 -6.23 -12.81 -3.57
C LEU A 221 -6.19 -13.64 -4.86
N ILE A 222 -5.40 -14.71 -4.85
CA ILE A 222 -5.24 -15.65 -5.96
C ILE A 222 -5.48 -17.06 -5.41
N GLN A 223 -6.45 -17.77 -5.98
CA GLN A 223 -6.53 -19.22 -5.87
C GLN A 223 -5.70 -19.82 -7.00
N ILE A 224 -4.78 -20.72 -6.68
CA ILE A 224 -3.95 -21.43 -7.66
C ILE A 224 -4.24 -22.93 -7.52
N ASN A 225 -4.24 -23.67 -8.62
CA ASN A 225 -4.40 -25.12 -8.60
C ASN A 225 -3.44 -25.77 -7.59
N LYS A 226 -3.96 -26.79 -6.89
CA LYS A 226 -3.20 -27.47 -5.85
C LYS A 226 -1.94 -28.12 -6.44
N GLY A 227 -0.80 -27.85 -5.82
CA GLY A 227 0.46 -28.52 -6.16
C GLY A 227 1.20 -27.87 -7.33
N GLU A 228 0.77 -26.69 -7.80
CA GLU A 228 1.61 -25.89 -8.69
C GLU A 228 2.90 -25.45 -7.98
N PHE A 229 2.83 -25.22 -6.66
CA PHE A 229 4.00 -24.95 -5.84
C PHE A 229 4.20 -26.09 -4.84
N THR A 230 5.43 -26.58 -4.74
CA THR A 230 5.80 -27.70 -3.84
C THR A 230 6.43 -27.23 -2.53
N THR A 231 6.72 -25.93 -2.44
CA THR A 231 7.40 -25.26 -1.33
C THR A 231 6.63 -24.00 -0.96
N GLY A 232 6.69 -23.62 0.32
CA GLY A 232 5.88 -22.56 0.91
C GLY A 232 5.34 -22.93 2.28
N GLU A 233 4.61 -22.00 2.89
CA GLU A 233 4.01 -22.25 4.21
C GLU A 233 2.74 -23.09 4.06
N LYS A 234 2.75 -24.28 4.68
CA LYS A 234 1.55 -25.14 4.76
C LYS A 234 0.58 -24.60 5.80
N ILE A 235 -0.67 -24.42 5.41
CA ILE A 235 -1.74 -24.00 6.32
C ILE A 235 -2.91 -24.97 6.20
N SER A 236 -3.32 -25.53 7.34
CA SER A 236 -4.44 -26.50 7.44
C SER A 236 -5.80 -25.80 7.37
N ARG A 237 -6.07 -25.15 6.24
CA ARG A 237 -7.34 -24.50 5.88
C ARG A 237 -7.61 -24.71 4.39
N ASN A 238 -8.88 -24.60 4.01
CA ASN A 238 -9.28 -24.57 2.60
C ASN A 238 -9.33 -23.13 2.10
N PHE A 239 -9.23 -22.93 0.78
CA PHE A 239 -9.30 -21.60 0.17
C PHE A 239 -10.56 -20.82 0.54
N SER A 240 -11.70 -21.53 0.67
CA SER A 240 -12.99 -20.93 1.03
C SER A 240 -12.95 -20.14 2.34
N TYR A 241 -12.12 -20.52 3.30
CA TYR A 241 -11.92 -19.78 4.54
C TYR A 241 -11.41 -18.36 4.26
N TYR A 242 -10.33 -18.23 3.49
CA TYR A 242 -9.74 -16.93 3.15
C TYR A 242 -10.63 -16.12 2.23
N GLN A 243 -11.28 -16.78 1.27
CA GLN A 243 -12.26 -16.13 0.42
C GLN A 243 -13.40 -15.52 1.23
N ASP A 244 -13.97 -16.28 2.19
CA ASP A 244 -15.07 -15.80 3.03
C ASP A 244 -14.63 -14.63 3.92
N GLN A 245 -13.39 -14.62 4.42
CA GLN A 245 -12.85 -13.47 5.15
C GLN A 245 -12.61 -12.26 4.25
N ALA A 246 -12.01 -12.45 3.07
CA ALA A 246 -11.74 -11.37 2.13
C ALA A 246 -13.02 -10.74 1.57
N PHE A 247 -14.09 -11.54 1.43
CA PHE A 247 -15.35 -11.07 0.88
C PHE A 247 -16.15 -10.26 1.90
N GLN A 248 -15.96 -10.50 3.21
CA GLN A 248 -16.60 -9.71 4.27
C GLN A 248 -16.20 -8.24 4.17
N GLY A 249 -17.20 -7.36 4.00
CA GLY A 249 -16.97 -5.92 3.84
C GLY A 249 -16.45 -5.50 2.45
N SER A 250 -16.32 -6.43 1.52
CA SER A 250 -15.95 -6.13 0.12
C SER A 250 -17.17 -5.87 -0.77
N SER A 251 -16.92 -5.49 -2.03
CA SER A 251 -17.94 -5.39 -3.06
C SER A 251 -18.35 -6.74 -3.67
N TYR A 252 -17.65 -7.83 -3.35
CA TYR A 252 -17.97 -9.15 -3.87
C TYR A 252 -19.07 -9.82 -3.04
N THR A 253 -20.01 -10.46 -3.73
CA THR A 253 -21.04 -11.29 -3.11
C THR A 253 -20.80 -12.76 -3.46
N LYS A 254 -20.96 -13.64 -2.48
CA LYS A 254 -20.94 -15.09 -2.72
C LYS A 254 -22.29 -15.49 -3.28
N ASN A 255 -22.32 -16.05 -4.50
CA ASN A 255 -23.53 -16.69 -5.02
C ASN A 255 -23.78 -18.00 -4.25
N THR A 256 -24.55 -17.93 -3.17
CA THR A 256 -25.03 -19.10 -2.43
C THR A 256 -26.26 -19.68 -3.13
N ASN A 257 -26.09 -20.34 -4.27
CA ASN A 257 -27.15 -21.15 -4.86
C ASN A 257 -26.99 -22.61 -4.40
N ASN A 258 -28.03 -23.10 -3.72
CA ASN A 258 -28.30 -24.47 -3.24
C ASN A 258 -27.58 -25.00 -1.99
N THR A 259 -28.07 -24.59 -0.82
CA THR A 259 -28.61 -25.55 0.19
C THR A 259 -29.80 -24.87 0.87
N GLY A 260 -30.99 -25.44 0.75
CA GLY A 260 -32.23 -24.86 1.27
C GLY A 260 -32.23 -24.81 2.80
N ILE A 261 -32.08 -23.61 3.37
CA ILE A 261 -32.59 -23.26 4.70
C ILE A 261 -33.12 -21.83 4.61
N ALA A 262 -34.38 -21.65 5.01
CA ALA A 262 -35.13 -20.40 4.91
C ALA A 262 -34.43 -19.22 5.58
N LYS A 263 -34.31 -18.10 4.85
CA LYS A 263 -33.80 -16.81 5.35
C LYS A 263 -34.73 -16.24 6.43
N LYS A 264 -34.31 -16.22 7.70
CA LYS A 264 -34.81 -15.21 8.65
C LYS A 264 -34.03 -13.92 8.42
N ARG A 265 -34.71 -12.88 7.94
CA ARG A 265 -34.18 -11.51 7.86
C ARG A 265 -33.82 -11.03 9.27
N LYS A 266 -32.53 -10.81 9.55
CA LYS A 266 -32.09 -9.90 10.62
C LYS A 266 -31.79 -8.55 9.97
N THR A 267 -32.55 -7.54 10.35
CA THR A 267 -32.23 -6.13 10.10
C THR A 267 -30.91 -5.80 10.79
N VAL A 268 -29.90 -5.42 10.02
CA VAL A 268 -28.61 -4.97 10.55
C VAL A 268 -28.63 -3.45 10.57
N PHE A 269 -28.71 -2.87 11.78
CA PHE A 269 -28.38 -1.47 12.00
C PHE A 269 -26.86 -1.27 11.82
N PRO A 270 -26.40 -0.14 11.26
CA PRO A 270 -24.99 0.11 11.04
C PRO A 270 -24.31 0.44 12.38
N VAL A 271 -23.79 -0.58 13.06
CA VAL A 271 -22.87 -0.37 14.19
C VAL A 271 -21.45 -0.30 13.61
N LYS A 272 -20.87 0.89 13.59
CA LYS A 272 -19.43 1.10 13.34
C LYS A 272 -18.64 0.26 14.34
N SER A 273 -18.19 -0.93 13.93
CA SER A 273 -17.31 -1.76 14.72
C SER A 273 -15.89 -1.65 14.18
N ILE A 274 -15.04 -0.95 14.94
CA ILE A 274 -13.59 -0.98 14.77
C ILE A 274 -13.15 -2.39 15.16
N VAL A 275 -12.91 -3.25 14.18
CA VAL A 275 -12.32 -4.58 14.45
C VAL A 275 -10.81 -4.38 14.56
N ARG A 276 -10.32 -4.29 15.80
CA ARG A 276 -8.91 -4.54 16.09
C ARG A 276 -8.66 -6.04 15.92
N LEU A 277 -7.87 -6.37 14.91
CA LEU A 277 -7.38 -7.72 14.65
C LEU A 277 -6.47 -8.16 15.82
N ILE A 278 -6.94 -9.06 16.66
CA ILE A 278 -6.10 -9.84 17.58
C ILE A 278 -6.07 -11.25 17.02
N ILE A 279 -4.94 -11.63 16.40
CA ILE A 279 -4.67 -13.01 16.04
C ILE A 279 -4.12 -13.68 17.32
N LEU A 280 -4.97 -14.44 18.01
CA LEU A 280 -4.49 -15.44 18.96
C LEU A 280 -4.09 -16.68 18.16
N ILE A 281 -2.82 -17.04 18.21
CA ILE A 281 -2.33 -18.34 17.72
C ILE A 281 -2.46 -19.33 18.87
N VAL A 282 -3.19 -20.42 18.64
CA VAL A 282 -2.94 -21.73 19.24
C VAL A 282 -2.55 -22.65 18.09
#